data_AF-A0A6J7VEI6-F1
#
_entry.id   AF-A0A6J7VEI6-F1
#
_cell.length_a   1.000
_cell.length_b   1.000
_cell.length_c   1.000
_cell.angle_alpha   90.00
_cell.angle_beta   90.00
_cell.angle_gamma   90.00
#
_symmetry.space_group_name_H-M   'P 1'
#
loop_
_entity.id
_entity.type
_entity.pdbx_description
1 polymer ?
#
loop_
_entity_poly.entity_id
_entity_poly.type
_entity_poly.pdbx_seq_one_letter_code
_entity_poly.pdbx_strand_id
1 'polypeptide(L)'
;MADQLKGSVGETQSGAGQRYTALILTNTSTKVCDMRGFPGVSLLDSSSKQIGQPASRDGNEGPTLTLQPGASASTTLHTSASGMGAACEPASAQIKVYPPDNTASLSIAATYTACGGFKVSTLVAGTTGS
;
A
#
# COMPACT_ATOMS: atom_id res chain seq x y z
N MET A 1 6.76 3.64 16.22
CA MET A 1 7.14 2.67 15.17
C MET A 1 6.60 3.12 13.81
N ALA A 2 5.32 3.46 13.64
CA ALA A 2 4.83 4.12 12.42
C ALA A 2 5.51 5.49 12.16
N ASP A 3 5.75 6.32 13.19
CA ASP A 3 6.53 7.57 13.06
C ASP A 3 7.97 7.39 12.53
N GLN A 4 8.45 6.15 12.51
CA GLN A 4 9.81 5.81 12.05
C GLN A 4 9.80 5.10 10.70
N LEU A 5 8.64 5.00 10.05
CA LEU A 5 8.49 4.51 8.69
C LEU A 5 7.94 5.66 7.88
N LYS A 6 8.61 5.99 6.77
CA LYS A 6 8.09 6.92 5.78
C LYS A 6 7.46 6.14 4.65
N GLY A 7 6.27 6.55 4.25
CA GLY A 7 5.53 5.93 3.17
C GLY A 7 5.32 6.95 2.07
N SER A 8 5.59 6.53 0.84
CA SER A 8 5.41 7.34 -0.36
C SER A 8 4.71 6.52 -1.42
N VAL A 9 3.85 7.17 -2.19
CA VAL A 9 3.24 6.57 -3.37
C VAL A 9 4.18 6.81 -4.55
N GLY A 10 4.57 5.74 -5.24
CA GLY A 10 5.34 5.80 -6.48
C GLY A 10 4.46 6.06 -7.69
N GLU A 11 5.02 5.85 -8.87
CA GLU A 11 4.27 6.04 -10.11
C GLU A 11 3.08 5.07 -10.21
N THR A 12 1.96 5.60 -10.70
CA THR A 12 0.77 4.80 -11.00
C THR A 12 0.77 4.45 -12.46
N GLN A 13 1.05 3.18 -12.76
CA GLN A 13 0.96 2.61 -14.09
C GLN A 13 -0.49 2.19 -14.36
N SER A 14 -1.03 2.59 -15.50
CA SER A 14 -2.38 2.16 -15.92
C SER A 14 -2.23 1.35 -17.21
N GLY A 15 -2.82 0.16 -17.26
CA GLY A 15 -2.70 -0.75 -18.40
C GLY A 15 -3.79 -1.80 -18.41
N ALA A 16 -4.27 -2.17 -19.59
CA ALA A 16 -5.32 -3.19 -19.80
C ALA A 16 -6.58 -2.97 -18.92
N GLY A 17 -6.99 -1.71 -18.74
CA GLY A 17 -8.14 -1.35 -17.91
C GLY A 17 -7.93 -1.55 -16.41
N GLN A 18 -6.69 -1.74 -15.95
CA GLN A 18 -6.32 -1.80 -14.55
C GLN A 18 -5.28 -0.73 -14.20
N ARG A 19 -5.17 -0.43 -12.92
CA ARG A 19 -4.26 0.56 -12.36
C ARG A 19 -3.39 -0.11 -11.32
N TYR A 20 -2.09 0.00 -11.51
CA TYR A 20 -1.03 -0.48 -10.65
C TYR A 20 -0.32 0.72 -10.03
N THR A 21 -0.27 0.79 -8.71
CA THR A 21 0.38 1.87 -7.98
C THR A 21 1.42 1.27 -7.07
N ALA A 22 2.68 1.61 -7.30
CA ALA A 22 3.74 1.22 -6.39
C ALA A 22 3.64 2.03 -5.10
N LEU A 23 3.78 1.37 -3.96
CA LEU A 23 3.79 1.98 -2.64
C LEU A 23 5.12 1.64 -1.98
N ILE A 24 5.86 2.66 -1.59
CA ILE A 24 7.22 2.56 -1.09
C ILE A 24 7.22 2.91 0.39
N LEU A 25 7.71 2.01 1.23
CA LEU A 25 7.90 2.18 2.65
C LEU A 25 9.39 2.16 2.97
N THR A 26 9.91 3.27 3.47
CA THR A 26 11.29 3.41 3.92
C THR A 26 11.34 3.38 5.44
N ASN A 27 12.15 2.47 5.99
CA ASN A 27 12.43 2.43 7.41
C ASN A 27 13.39 3.57 7.76
N THR A 28 12.90 4.63 8.40
CA THR A 28 13.73 5.72 8.92
C THR A 28 14.09 5.52 10.40
N SER A 29 13.75 4.37 10.98
CA SER A 29 14.17 3.96 12.33
C SER A 29 15.64 3.57 12.36
N THR A 30 16.20 3.49 13.57
CA THR A 30 17.47 2.83 13.87
C THR A 30 17.31 1.35 14.22
N LYS A 31 16.08 0.82 14.23
CA LYS A 31 15.80 -0.60 14.48
C LYS A 31 15.57 -1.39 13.20
N VAL A 32 16.04 -2.64 13.22
CA VAL A 32 15.70 -3.64 12.20
C VAL A 32 14.24 -4.03 12.36
N CYS A 33 13.51 -4.16 11.25
CA CYS A 33 12.12 -4.58 11.21
C CYS A 33 11.98 -5.78 10.29
N ASP A 34 11.62 -6.93 10.86
CA ASP A 34 11.26 -8.12 10.12
C ASP A 34 9.77 -8.12 9.84
N MET A 35 9.39 -8.22 8.57
CA MET A 35 8.01 -8.15 8.13
C MET A 35 7.77 -9.24 7.09
N ARG A 36 6.63 -9.94 7.16
CA ARG A 36 6.34 -11.03 6.22
C ARG A 36 4.89 -11.02 5.79
N GLY A 37 4.66 -11.02 4.47
CA GLY A 37 3.33 -11.10 3.90
C GLY A 37 2.81 -9.77 3.37
N PHE A 38 1.50 -9.58 3.50
CA PHE A 38 0.79 -8.48 2.84
C PHE A 38 0.59 -7.30 3.78
N PRO A 39 0.95 -6.08 3.38
CA PRO A 39 0.51 -4.92 4.10
C PRO A 39 -0.99 -4.72 3.91
N GLY A 40 -1.70 -4.42 5.00
CA GLY A 40 -3.10 -4.03 4.92
C GLY A 40 -3.22 -2.59 4.44
N VAL A 41 -3.76 -2.36 3.25
CA VAL A 41 -3.96 -1.00 2.74
C VAL A 41 -5.43 -0.62 2.81
N SER A 42 -5.72 0.59 3.28
CA SER A 42 -7.08 1.11 3.43
C SER A 42 -7.11 2.56 3.01
N LEU A 43 -8.14 2.94 2.28
CA LEU A 43 -8.34 4.30 1.83
C LEU A 43 -9.09 5.08 2.90
N LEU A 44 -8.65 6.30 3.19
CA LEU A 44 -9.28 7.20 4.14
C LEU A 44 -9.69 8.50 3.45
N ASP A 45 -10.84 9.05 3.84
CA ASP A 45 -11.27 10.39 3.43
C ASP A 45 -10.57 11.50 4.23
N SER A 46 -10.88 12.76 3.93
CA SER A 46 -10.34 13.92 4.66
C SER A 46 -10.69 13.92 6.16
N SER A 47 -11.75 13.21 6.54
CA SER A 47 -12.19 12.99 7.92
C SER A 47 -11.57 11.76 8.56
N SER A 48 -10.55 11.14 7.93
CA SER A 48 -9.93 9.88 8.37
C SER A 48 -10.91 8.69 8.47
N LYS A 49 -12.04 8.73 7.76
CA LYS A 49 -12.99 7.61 7.70
C LYS A 49 -12.59 6.70 6.55
N GLN A 50 -12.66 5.39 6.79
CA GLN A 50 -12.39 4.41 5.75
C GLN A 50 -13.39 4.55 4.61
N ILE A 51 -12.86 4.65 3.39
CA ILE A 51 -13.59 4.64 2.14
C ILE A 51 -13.57 3.21 1.61
N GLY A 52 -14.75 2.67 1.33
CA GLY A 52 -14.92 1.34 0.76
C GLY A 52 -14.30 0.22 1.62
N GLN A 53 -13.91 -0.84 0.93
CA GLN A 53 -13.26 -1.99 1.54
C GLN A 53 -11.73 -1.88 1.50
N PRO A 54 -11.01 -2.46 2.47
CA PRO A 54 -9.55 -2.51 2.44
C PRO A 54 -9.06 -3.38 1.29
N ALA A 55 -7.78 -3.23 0.97
CA ALA A 55 -7.12 -3.99 -0.08
C ALA A 55 -7.22 -5.49 0.18
N SER A 56 -7.62 -6.25 -0.84
CA SER A 56 -7.56 -7.71 -0.81
C SER A 56 -6.14 -8.19 -1.05
N ARG A 57 -5.70 -9.20 -0.30
CA ARG A 57 -4.36 -9.80 -0.45
C ARG A 57 -4.29 -10.56 -1.76
N ASP A 58 -3.26 -10.32 -2.56
CA ASP A 58 -3.08 -10.93 -3.87
C ASP A 58 -1.71 -11.61 -3.98
N GLY A 59 -1.73 -12.93 -4.18
CA GLY A 59 -0.54 -13.78 -4.27
C GLY A 59 -0.22 -14.56 -2.99
N ASN A 60 1.06 -14.90 -2.80
CA ASN A 60 1.59 -15.57 -1.61
C ASN A 60 2.38 -14.59 -0.72
N GLU A 61 2.42 -14.84 0.58
CA GLU A 61 3.12 -13.98 1.56
C GLU A 61 4.62 -13.82 1.29
N GLY A 62 5.23 -14.74 0.54
CA GLY A 62 6.64 -14.66 0.20
C GLY A 62 7.58 -14.89 1.40
N PRO A 63 8.88 -14.62 1.22
CA PRO A 63 9.89 -14.76 2.27
C PRO A 63 9.80 -13.63 3.31
N THR A 64 10.35 -13.86 4.50
CA THR A 64 10.48 -12.82 5.53
C THR A 64 11.39 -11.70 5.02
N LEU A 65 10.92 -10.47 5.12
CA LEU A 65 11.60 -9.27 4.68
C LEU A 65 12.22 -8.54 5.87
N THR A 66 13.54 -8.47 5.92
CA THR A 66 14.27 -7.74 6.95
C THR A 66 14.61 -6.34 6.45
N LEU A 67 13.85 -5.33 6.88
CA LEU A 67 14.17 -3.92 6.65
C LEU A 67 15.19 -3.45 7.68
N GLN A 68 16.42 -3.23 7.21
CA GLN A 68 17.43 -2.51 7.98
C GLN A 68 17.06 -1.02 8.12
N PRO A 69 17.64 -0.32 9.11
CA PRO A 69 17.63 1.14 9.17
C PRO A 69 18.04 1.77 7.83
N GLY A 70 17.18 2.61 7.25
CA GLY A 70 17.37 3.23 5.94
C GLY A 70 16.97 2.36 4.74
N ALA A 71 16.65 1.07 4.95
CA ALA A 71 16.18 0.20 3.88
C ALA A 71 14.75 0.56 3.46
N SER A 72 14.42 0.23 2.22
CA SER A 72 13.08 0.46 1.66
C SER A 72 12.46 -0.85 1.19
N ALA A 73 11.16 -0.97 1.41
CA ALA A 73 10.32 -2.00 0.85
C ALA A 73 9.26 -1.37 -0.02
N SER A 74 8.77 -2.12 -1.00
CA SER A 74 7.69 -1.69 -1.86
C SER A 74 6.64 -2.78 -2.01
N THR A 75 5.41 -2.35 -2.31
CA THR A 75 4.29 -3.23 -2.64
C THR A 75 3.52 -2.60 -3.80
N THR A 76 2.86 -3.42 -4.59
CA THR A 76 2.06 -2.97 -5.73
C THR A 76 0.58 -3.06 -5.36
N LEU A 77 -0.11 -1.93 -5.49
CA LEU A 77 -1.57 -1.84 -5.38
C LEU A 77 -2.19 -1.98 -6.74
N HIS A 78 -3.23 -2.79 -6.86
CA HIS A 78 -3.86 -3.12 -8.12
C HIS A 78 -5.38 -2.91 -8.02
N THR A 79 -5.95 -2.06 -8.86
CA THR A 79 -7.41 -1.82 -8.93
C THR A 79 -7.89 -1.73 -10.36
N SER A 80 -9.20 -1.84 -10.60
CA SER A 80 -9.77 -1.61 -11.92
C SER A 80 -9.75 -0.13 -12.29
N ALA A 81 -9.56 0.18 -13.57
CA ALA A 81 -9.63 1.54 -14.07
C ALA A 81 -11.08 2.05 -14.07
N SER A 82 -11.24 3.35 -13.85
CA SER A 82 -12.54 4.01 -13.95
C SER A 82 -13.11 3.87 -15.36
N GLY A 83 -14.39 3.50 -15.46
CA GLY A 83 -15.07 3.27 -16.74
C GLY A 83 -15.21 1.80 -17.17
N MET A 84 -14.66 0.85 -16.41
CA MET A 84 -14.81 -0.60 -16.66
C MET A 84 -16.16 -1.18 -16.18
N GLY A 85 -17.16 -0.34 -15.89
CA GLY A 85 -18.47 -0.76 -15.35
C GLY A 85 -18.50 -1.05 -13.84
N ALA A 86 -17.35 -1.04 -13.17
CA ALA A 86 -17.28 -1.13 -11.71
C ALA A 86 -17.54 0.23 -11.06
N ALA A 87 -18.28 0.23 -9.94
CA ALA A 87 -18.47 1.43 -9.13
C ALA A 87 -17.12 1.88 -8.55
N CYS A 88 -16.78 3.16 -8.77
CA CYS A 88 -15.59 3.76 -8.19
C CYS A 88 -15.92 4.38 -6.84
N GLU A 89 -15.09 4.09 -5.85
CA GLU A 89 -15.12 4.75 -4.57
C GLU A 89 -14.68 6.21 -4.71
N PRO A 90 -15.07 7.11 -3.80
CA PRO A 90 -14.56 8.47 -3.78
C PRO A 90 -13.04 8.48 -3.60
N ALA A 91 -12.39 9.51 -4.15
CA ALA A 91 -10.95 9.68 -4.02
C ALA A 91 -10.56 9.79 -2.54
N SER A 92 -9.61 8.98 -2.10
CA SER A 92 -9.03 9.08 -0.77
C SER A 92 -8.31 10.41 -0.59
N ALA A 93 -8.28 10.92 0.63
CA ALA A 93 -7.35 11.99 1.01
C ALA A 93 -6.04 11.40 1.57
N GLN A 94 -6.15 10.23 2.21
CA GLN A 94 -5.03 9.54 2.83
C GLN A 94 -5.12 8.04 2.58
N ILE A 95 -3.96 7.39 2.48
CA ILE A 95 -3.83 5.94 2.35
C ILE A 95 -3.23 5.43 3.65
N LYS A 96 -3.98 4.59 4.36
CA LYS A 96 -3.54 3.92 5.57
C LYS A 96 -2.91 2.58 5.20
N VAL A 97 -1.71 2.34 5.70
CA VAL A 97 -0.91 1.14 5.42
C VAL A 97 -0.57 0.47 6.74
N TYR A 98 -0.90 -0.80 6.87
CA TYR A 98 -0.59 -1.64 8.01
C TYR A 98 0.51 -2.61 7.60
N PRO A 99 1.73 -2.47 8.13
CA PRO A 99 2.79 -3.45 7.88
C PRO A 99 2.40 -4.82 8.47
N PRO A 100 2.79 -5.92 7.81
CA PRO A 100 2.59 -7.25 8.37
C PRO A 100 3.50 -7.43 9.61
N ASP A 101 3.02 -8.17 10.61
CA ASP A 101 3.67 -8.38 11.91
C ASP A 101 3.78 -7.14 12.82
N ASN A 102 3.34 -5.97 12.36
CA ASN A 102 3.38 -4.74 13.14
C ASN A 102 1.97 -4.12 13.25
N THR A 103 1.56 -3.80 14.47
CA THR A 103 0.25 -3.19 14.73
C THR A 103 0.21 -1.70 14.41
N ALA A 104 1.36 -1.08 14.13
CA ALA A 104 1.47 0.33 13.82
C ALA A 104 1.02 0.62 12.37
N SER A 105 0.02 1.46 12.18
CA SER A 105 -0.40 1.92 10.85
C SER A 105 0.29 3.21 10.45
N LEU A 106 0.64 3.32 9.18
CA LEU A 106 1.17 4.50 8.55
C LEU A 106 0.08 5.18 7.73
N SER A 107 -0.02 6.50 7.80
CA SER A 107 -0.96 7.27 6.97
C SER A 107 -0.18 8.12 5.99
N ILE A 108 -0.38 7.88 4.70
CA ILE A 108 0.28 8.57 3.61
C ILE A 108 -0.74 9.53 2.99
N ALA A 109 -0.46 10.82 2.99
CA ALA A 109 -1.33 11.79 2.32
C ALA A 109 -1.21 11.60 0.80
N ALA A 110 -2.20 10.93 0.21
CA ALA A 110 -2.23 10.60 -1.20
C ALA A 110 -3.66 10.37 -1.67
N THR A 111 -3.94 10.85 -2.88
CA THR A 111 -5.22 10.67 -3.54
C THR A 111 -5.21 9.41 -4.37
N TYR A 112 -5.99 8.41 -3.96
CA TYR A 112 -6.15 7.16 -4.67
C TYR A 112 -7.64 6.81 -4.78
N THR A 113 -8.02 6.30 -5.94
CA THR A 113 -9.41 5.96 -6.26
C THR A 113 -9.45 4.50 -6.67
N ALA A 114 -10.09 3.66 -5.85
CA ALA A 114 -10.31 2.26 -6.17
C ALA A 114 -11.66 2.08 -6.87
N CYS A 115 -11.72 1.26 -7.91
CA CYS A 115 -12.96 0.92 -8.59
C CYS A 115 -13.22 -0.58 -8.52
N GLY A 116 -14.39 -0.98 -8.00
CA GLY A 116 -14.76 -2.39 -7.84
C GLY A 116 -13.91 -3.16 -6.84
N GLY A 117 -13.23 -2.45 -5.93
CA GLY A 117 -12.24 -3.00 -5.02
C GLY A 117 -10.81 -2.86 -5.54
N PHE A 118 -9.86 -3.15 -4.66
CA PHE A 118 -8.44 -3.14 -5.00
C PHE A 118 -7.71 -4.20 -4.21
N LYS A 119 -6.53 -4.54 -4.71
CA LYS A 119 -5.70 -5.63 -4.25
C LYS A 119 -4.31 -5.12 -3.92
N VAL A 120 -3.63 -5.82 -3.04
CA VAL A 120 -2.27 -5.52 -2.61
C VAL A 120 -1.41 -6.77 -2.74
N SER A 121 -0.27 -6.61 -3.40
CA SER A 121 0.72 -7.67 -3.55
C SER A 121 1.59 -7.79 -2.30
N THR A 122 2.38 -8.85 -2.21
CA THR A 122 3.32 -9.02 -1.10
C THR A 122 4.34 -7.89 -1.02
N LEU A 123 4.86 -7.63 0.19
CA LEU A 123 5.96 -6.69 0.38
C LEU A 123 7.26 -7.29 -0.15
N VAL A 124 7.97 -6.51 -0.95
CA VAL A 124 9.28 -6.88 -1.50
C VAL A 124 10.32 -5.82 -1.11
N ALA A 125 11.58 -6.23 -0.94
CA ALA A 125 12.67 -5.29 -0.71
C ALA A 125 12.92 -4.48 -1.99
N GLY A 126 13.16 -3.18 -1.82
CA GLY A 126 13.41 -2.25 -2.91
C GLY A 126 12.31 -1.19 -3.04
N THR A 127 12.49 -0.30 -4.02
CA THR A 127 11.60 0.84 -4.27
C THR A 127 10.75 0.69 -5.53
N THR A 128 10.93 -0.39 -6.29
CA THR A 128 10.40 -0.51 -7.64
C THR A 128 9.03 -1.15 -7.72
N GLY A 129 8.56 -1.84 -6.68
CA GLY A 129 7.46 -2.80 -6.84
C GLY A 129 7.92 -3.96 -7.74
N SER A 130 7.73 -5.19 -7.30
CA SER A 130 8.11 -6.37 -8.08
C SER A 130 7.25 -6.54 -9.33
#